data_AF-A0A929BR58-F1
#
_entry.id   AF-A0A929BR58-F1
#
_cell.length_a   1.000
_cell.length_b   1.000
_cell.length_c   1.000
_cell.angle_alpha   90.00
_cell.angle_beta   90.00
_cell.angle_gamma   90.00
#
_symmetry.space_group_name_H-M   'P 1'
#
loop_
_entity.id
_entity.type
_entity.pdbx_description
1 polymer ?
#
loop_
_entity_poly.entity_id
_entity_poly.type
_entity_poly.pdbx_seq_one_letter_code
_entity_poly.pdbx_strand_id
1 'polypeptide(L)' 'MTVSRTIEQEDLAPTLKAWLVASEIPLTMPLELFFLPGEVIIRPQPPEQQELIEWFDGFRQRYDDVLRQLAGIEAGA' A
#
# COMPACT_ATOMS: atom_id res chain seq x y z
N MET A 1 -8.85 16.81 19.31
CA MET A 1 -9.02 17.94 18.36
C MET A 1 -8.52 17.47 17.02
N THR A 2 -9.36 17.49 15.98
CA THR A 2 -8.94 17.16 14.62
C THR A 2 -8.45 18.46 13.97
N VAL A 3 -7.18 18.52 13.58
CA VAL A 3 -6.61 19.68 12.89
C VAL A 3 -6.75 19.43 11.39
N SER A 4 -7.65 20.15 10.71
CA SER A 4 -7.76 20.13 9.25
C SER A 4 -7.01 21.32 8.67
N ARG A 5 -6.16 21.07 7.67
CA ARG A 5 -5.48 22.13 6.91
C ARG A 5 -5.84 21.98 5.44
N THR A 6 -6.43 23.03 4.86
CA THR A 6 -6.63 23.15 3.42
C THR A 6 -5.31 23.57 2.78
N ILE A 7 -4.96 22.94 1.66
CA ILE A 7 -3.80 23.30 0.84
C ILE A 7 -4.24 23.38 -0.62
N GLU A 8 -3.58 24.23 -1.39
CA GLU A 8 -3.80 24.32 -2.83
C GLU A 8 -3.25 23.07 -3.53
N GLN A 9 -3.82 22.74 -4.70
CA GLN A 9 -3.45 21.53 -5.43
C GLN A 9 -1.98 21.50 -5.83
N GLU A 10 -1.43 22.65 -6.23
CA GLU A 10 -0.01 22.83 -6.58
C GLU A 10 0.95 22.56 -5.42
N ASP A 11 0.48 22.78 -4.19
CA ASP A 11 1.26 22.59 -2.96
C ASP A 11 1.13 21.18 -2.37
N LEU A 12 0.29 20.31 -2.95
CA LEU A 12 0.01 18.98 -2.41
C LEU A 12 1.28 18.12 -2.30
N ALA A 13 2.01 17.98 -3.39
CA ALA A 13 3.23 17.16 -3.43
C ALA A 13 4.34 17.66 -2.48
N PRO A 14 4.73 18.96 -2.49
CA PRO A 14 5.75 19.45 -1.56
C PRO A 14 5.30 19.37 -0.10
N THR A 15 4.03 19.62 0.19
CA THR A 15 3.48 19.50 1.55
C THR A 15 3.52 18.06 2.05
N LEU A 16 3.08 17.11 1.23
CA LEU A 16 3.12 15.68 1.57
C LEU A 16 4.56 15.23 1.86
N LYS A 17 5.51 15.65 1.04
CA LYS A 17 6.94 15.36 1.26
C LYS A 17 7.44 15.90 2.60
N ALA A 18 7.07 17.13 2.95
CA ALA A 18 7.44 17.73 4.23
C ALA A 18 6.83 16.97 5.42
N TRP A 19 5.57 16.51 5.31
CA TRP A 19 4.92 15.72 6.35
C TRP A 19 5.57 14.34 6.55
N LEU A 20 5.96 13.66 5.47
CA LEU A 20 6.68 12.39 5.57
C LEU A 20 8.01 12.55 6.32
N VAL A 21 8.78 13.58 5.97
CA VAL A 21 10.05 13.91 6.66
C VAL A 21 9.80 14.25 8.13
N ALA A 22 8.78 15.06 8.42
CA ALA A 22 8.42 15.41 9.80
C ALA A 22 7.92 14.21 10.63
N SER A 23 7.46 13.15 9.96
CA SER A 23 7.01 11.90 10.58
C SER A 23 8.11 10.83 10.61
N GLU A 24 9.37 11.22 10.40
CA GLU A 24 10.55 10.33 10.41
C GLU A 24 10.50 9.21 9.36
N ILE A 25 9.72 9.37 8.29
CA ILE A 25 9.65 8.41 7.19
C ILE A 25 10.73 8.77 6.16
N PRO A 26 11.71 7.88 5.89
CA PRO A 26 12.75 8.15 4.90
C PRO A 26 12.16 8.34 3.51
N LEU A 27 12.66 9.32 2.75
CA LEU A 27 12.20 9.58 1.37
C LEU A 27 12.49 8.43 0.39
N THR A 28 13.36 7.50 0.77
CA THR A 28 13.71 6.29 0.03
C THR A 28 12.81 5.12 0.37
N MET A 29 11.98 5.21 1.41
CA MET A 29 11.07 4.15 1.81
C MET A 29 9.88 4.08 0.84
N PRO A 30 9.55 2.90 0.30
CA PRO A 30 8.34 2.74 -0.49
C PRO A 30 7.09 3.09 0.33
N LEU A 31 6.09 3.65 -0.35
CA LEU A 31 4.81 4.00 0.25
C LEU A 31 3.69 3.21 -0.42
N GLU A 32 2.80 2.66 0.40
CA GLU A 32 1.55 2.07 -0.06
C GLU A 32 0.43 3.12 -0.03
N LEU A 33 -0.34 3.16 -1.12
CA LEU A 33 -1.49 4.04 -1.26
C LEU A 33 -2.78 3.21 -1.29
N PHE A 34 -3.68 3.47 -0.34
CA PHE A 34 -5.01 2.87 -0.32
C PHE A 34 -6.04 3.91 -0.72
N PHE A 35 -6.80 3.60 -1.77
CA PHE A 35 -7.89 4.44 -2.25
C PHE A 35 -9.20 3.93 -1.64
N LEU A 36 -9.82 4.76 -0.82
CA LEU A 36 -11.12 4.52 -0.21
C LEU A 36 -12.13 5.56 -0.72
N PRO A 37 -13.45 5.32 -0.60
CA PRO A 37 -14.44 6.33 -0.95
C PRO A 37 -14.24 7.63 -0.15
N GLY A 38 -13.75 8.68 -0.81
CA GLY A 38 -13.51 10.00 -0.21
C GLY A 38 -12.20 10.14 0.56
N GLU A 39 -11.37 9.09 0.64
CA GLU A 39 -10.15 9.09 1.46
C GLU A 39 -8.99 8.41 0.74
N VAL A 40 -7.77 8.89 1.00
CA VAL A 40 -6.53 8.23 0.58
C VAL A 40 -5.67 8.02 1.81
N ILE A 41 -5.32 6.76 2.08
CA ILE A 41 -4.42 6.40 3.18
C ILE A 41 -3.04 6.15 2.59
N ILE A 42 -2.02 6.77 3.19
CA ILE A 42 -0.62 6.60 2.83
C ILE A 42 0.07 5.89 3.97
N ARG A 43 0.67 4.72 3.69
CA ARG A 43 1.36 3.92 4.70
C ARG A 43 2.82 3.69 4.27
N PRO A 44 3.81 3.92 5.15
CA PRO A 44 5.18 3.49 4.90
C PRO A 44 5.26 1.97 4.83
N GLN A 45 5.97 1.42 3.85
CA GLN A 45 6.16 -0.01 3.73
C GLN A 45 7.45 -0.40 4.50
N PRO A 46 7.33 -1.05 5.68
CA PRO A 46 8.50 -1.52 6.40
C PRO A 46 9.14 -2.73 5.69
N PRO A 47 10.45 -2.96 5.84
CA PRO A 47 11.15 -4.07 5.18
C PRO A 47 10.52 -5.44 5.44
N GLU A 48 10.02 -5.68 6.66
CA GLU A 48 9.36 -6.94 7.04
C GLU A 48 8.08 -7.18 6.24
N GLN A 49 7.38 -6.11 5.87
CA GLN A 49 6.18 -6.20 5.02
C GLN A 49 6.55 -6.51 3.57
N GLN A 50 7.69 -6.03 3.08
CA GLN A 50 8.19 -6.39 1.75
C GLN A 50 8.52 -7.89 1.67
N GLU A 51 9.23 -8.43 2.66
CA GLU A 51 9.54 -9.87 2.71
C GLU A 51 8.28 -10.74 2.74
N LEU A 52 7.25 -10.31 3.49
CA LEU A 52 5.96 -10.99 3.54
C LEU A 52 5.21 -10.94 2.20
N ILE A 53 5.25 -9.81 1.49
CA ILE A 53 4.64 -9.67 0.16
C ILE A 53 5.35 -10.60 -0.84
N GLU A 54 6.68 -10.57 -0.87
CA GLU A 54 7.48 -11.44 -1.75
C GLU A 54 7.22 -12.93 -1.46
N TRP A 55 7.16 -13.30 -0.17
CA TRP A 55 6.77 -14.65 0.24
C TRP A 55 5.36 -15.01 -0.22
N PHE A 56 4.39 -14.11 -0.03
CA PHE A 56 2.99 -14.35 -0.40
C PHE A 56 2.83 -14.49 -1.91
N ASP A 57 3.50 -13.66 -2.70
CA ASP A 57 3.52 -13.76 -4.16
C ASP A 57 4.14 -15.08 -4.61
N GLY A 58 5.25 -15.50 -4.00
CA GLY A 58 5.86 -16.80 -4.27
C GLY A 58 5.01 -17.99 -3.82
N PHE A 59 4.23 -17.86 -2.75
CA PHE A 59 3.25 -18.85 -2.34
C PHE A 59 2.09 -18.92 -3.34
N ARG A 60 1.50 -17.78 -3.70
CA ARG A 60 0.39 -17.69 -4.66
C ARG A 60 0.79 -18.27 -6.01
N GLN A 61 1.94 -17.89 -6.57
CA GLN A 61 2.41 -18.46 -7.85
C GLN A 61 2.52 -19.98 -7.85
N ARG A 62 2.86 -20.58 -6.70
CA ARG A 62 3.04 -22.03 -6.59
C ARG A 62 1.75 -22.78 -6.31
N TYR A 63 0.80 -22.15 -5.62
CA TYR A 63 -0.33 -22.86 -5.03
C TYR A 63 -1.70 -22.28 -5.38
N ASP A 64 -1.80 -21.14 -6.08
CA ASP A 64 -3.10 -20.51 -6.42
C ASP A 64 -3.97 -21.46 -7.25
N ASP A 65 -3.41 -22.15 -8.24
CA ASP A 65 -4.14 -23.11 -9.07
C ASP A 65 -4.68 -24.29 -8.24
N VAL A 66 -3.86 -24.83 -7.33
CA VAL A 66 -4.24 -25.93 -6.43
C VAL A 66 -5.32 -25.48 -5.45
N LEU A 67 -5.18 -24.28 -4.87
CA LEU A 67 -6.15 -23.72 -3.94
C LEU A 67 -7.49 -23.43 -4.62
N ARG A 68 -7.48 -22.89 -5.84
CA ARG A 68 -8.69 -22.67 -6.64
C ARG A 68 -9.39 -23.97 -6.99
N GLN A 69 -8.63 -24.99 -7.37
CA GLN A 69 -9.18 -26.33 -7.64
C GLN A 69 -9.82 -26.94 -6.39
N LEU A 70 -9.17 -26.84 -5.23
CA LEU A 70 -9.72 -27.31 -3.96
C LEU A 70 -10.96 -26.52 -3.50
N ALA A 71 -11.01 -25.22 -3.82
CA ALA A 71 -12.15 -24.36 -3.54
C ALA A 71 -13.33 -24.56 -4.51
N GLY A 72 -13.19 -25.42 -5.54
CA GLY A 72 -14.22 -25.63 -6.55
C GLY A 72 -14.44 -24.41 -7.47
N ILE A 73 -13.45 -23.52 -7.53
CA ILE A 73 -13.46 -22.35 -8.44
C ILE A 73 -12.83 -22.82 -9.74
N GLU A 74 -13.66 -23.23 -10.70
CA GLU A 74 -13.20 -23.56 -12.05
C GLU A 74 -12.50 -22.35 -12.66
N ALA A 75 -11.26 -22.54 -13.12
CA ALA A 75 -10.58 -21.55 -13.96
C ALA A 75 -11.38 -21.39 -15.25
N GLY A 76 -12.26 -20.38 -15.27
CA GLY A 76 -13.05 -20.01 -16.44
C GLY A 76 -12.15 -19.63 -17.61
N ALA A 77 -12.53 -20.16 -18.77
CA ALA A 77 -11.98 -20.00 -20.13
C ALA A 77 -11.45 -18.61 -20.51
#